data_AF-A0A7R8VWG2-F1
#
_entry.id   AF-A0A7R8VWG2-F1
#
_cell.length_a   1.000
_cell.length_b   1.000
_cell.length_c   1.000
_cell.angle_alpha   90.00
_cell.angle_beta   90.00
_cell.angle_gamma   90.00
#
_symmetry.space_group_name_H-M   'P 1'
#
loop_
_entity.id
_entity.type
_entity.pdbx_description
1 polymer ?
#
loop_
_entity_poly.entity_id
_entity_poly.type
_entity_poly.pdbx_seq_one_letter_code
_entity_poly.pdbx_strand_id
1 'polypeptide(L)'
;MRDRFLKQSELKQNHQCSVLGLLRELSQCVVAREKPIMFAKDAEIDVPLVVKKLSEIVAARGKKRTDRRQQIELLHELQAVADAHNLGPAVAVKIKFAIISSIYDYNPKVSDAMKPEFWSKLLVGIEATINLLLTTPDLTVGEHIIEDTEVFDKPPYRVRGCVLTTVERLDEEFTKLLKECDPHSNEYVDRLV
;
A
#
# COMPACT_ATOMS: atom_id res chain seq x y z
N MET A 1 -16.81 4.19 56.50
CA MET A 1 -16.94 3.32 55.30
C MET A 1 -16.88 4.10 53.98
N ARG A 2 -17.38 5.35 53.89
CA ARG A 2 -17.36 6.17 52.67
C ARG A 2 -15.95 6.64 52.23
N ASP A 3 -15.05 6.93 53.15
CA ASP A 3 -13.71 7.46 52.81
C ASP A 3 -12.76 6.44 52.15
N ARG A 4 -13.03 5.13 52.31
CA ARG A 4 -12.24 4.08 51.64
C ARG A 4 -12.61 3.92 50.16
N PHE A 5 -13.84 4.28 49.78
CA PHE A 5 -14.32 4.23 48.40
C PHE A 5 -13.78 5.41 47.56
N LEU A 6 -13.71 6.61 48.15
CA LEU A 6 -13.14 7.80 47.49
C LEU A 6 -11.63 7.64 47.21
N LYS A 7 -10.88 7.00 48.10
CA LYS A 7 -9.44 6.75 47.89
C LYS A 7 -9.16 5.73 46.77
N GLN A 8 -10.08 4.79 46.52
CA GLN A 8 -9.96 3.84 45.41
C GLN A 8 -10.36 4.44 44.06
N SER A 9 -11.28 5.40 44.02
CA SER A 9 -11.59 6.14 42.79
C SER A 9 -10.45 7.08 42.39
N GLU A 10 -9.79 7.75 43.34
CA GLU A 10 -8.64 8.62 43.06
C GLU A 10 -7.42 7.83 42.54
N LEU A 11 -7.16 6.62 43.08
CA LEU A 11 -6.10 5.75 42.56
C LEU A 11 -6.36 5.26 41.13
N LYS A 12 -7.63 4.97 40.78
CA LYS A 12 -8.01 4.58 39.41
C LYS A 12 -7.91 5.73 38.42
N GLN A 13 -8.21 6.95 38.86
CA GLN A 13 -8.09 8.16 38.04
C GLN A 13 -6.62 8.54 37.78
N ASN A 14 -5.75 8.37 38.78
CA ASN A 14 -4.29 8.58 38.61
C ASN A 14 -3.63 7.51 37.72
N HIS A 15 -4.11 6.26 37.74
CA HIS A 15 -3.60 5.24 36.81
C HIS A 15 -4.03 5.51 35.36
N GLN A 16 -5.26 5.95 35.11
CA GLN A 16 -5.71 6.33 33.77
C GLN A 16 -4.91 7.52 33.19
N CYS A 17 -4.51 8.47 34.04
CA CYS A 17 -3.72 9.63 33.60
C CYS A 17 -2.28 9.26 33.20
N SER A 18 -1.70 8.20 33.79
CA SER A 18 -0.35 7.72 33.44
C SER A 18 -0.33 6.92 32.12
N VAL A 19 -1.36 6.11 31.84
CA VAL A 19 -1.46 5.34 30.58
C VAL A 19 -1.70 6.27 29.39
N LEU A 20 -2.49 7.34 29.56
CA LEU A 20 -2.67 8.39 28.55
C LEU A 20 -1.39 9.21 28.33
N GLY A 21 -0.57 9.40 29.38
CA GLY A 21 0.76 10.00 29.27
C GLY A 21 1.75 9.13 28.49
N LEU A 22 1.77 7.83 28.78
CA LEU A 22 2.59 6.83 28.06
C LEU A 22 2.17 6.67 26.58
N LEU A 23 0.88 6.79 26.27
CA LEU A 23 0.39 6.83 24.88
C LEU A 23 0.81 8.11 24.14
N ARG A 24 0.97 9.23 24.86
CA ARG A 24 1.54 10.47 24.29
C ARG A 24 3.05 10.37 24.06
N GLU A 25 3.78 9.74 24.97
CA GLU A 25 5.23 9.54 24.85
C GLU A 25 5.57 8.50 23.75
N LEU A 26 4.77 7.44 23.59
CA LEU A 26 4.90 6.49 22.48
C LEU A 26 4.49 7.09 21.12
N SER A 27 3.66 8.13 21.11
CA SER A 27 3.32 8.89 19.91
C SER A 27 4.48 9.79 19.44
N GLN A 28 5.50 10.02 20.27
CA GLN A 28 6.60 10.96 20.00
C GLN A 28 7.83 10.31 19.34
N CYS A 29 7.77 9.02 19.00
CA CYS A 29 8.75 8.36 18.13
C CYS A 29 8.31 8.23 16.66
N VAL A 30 7.24 8.92 16.25
CA VAL A 30 7.00 9.14 14.82
C VAL A 30 7.94 10.25 14.38
N VAL A 31 9.17 9.87 14.00
CA VAL A 31 10.05 10.74 13.23
C VAL A 31 9.24 11.25 12.05
N ALA A 32 8.89 12.54 12.08
CA ALA A 32 8.33 13.23 10.94
C ALA A 32 9.40 13.20 9.86
N ARG A 33 9.38 12.13 9.04
CA ARG A 33 10.10 12.12 7.77
C ARG A 33 9.47 13.24 6.97
N GLU A 34 10.23 14.29 6.70
CA GLU A 34 9.83 15.29 5.72
C GLU A 34 9.43 14.52 4.45
N LYS A 35 8.14 14.61 4.10
CA LYS A 35 7.62 13.95 2.91
C LYS A 35 8.48 14.39 1.73
N PRO A 36 9.14 13.48 1.01
CA PRO A 36 9.91 13.84 -0.15
C PRO A 36 9.04 14.68 -1.09
N ILE A 37 9.44 15.91 -1.36
CA ILE A 37 8.72 16.77 -2.30
C ILE A 37 9.00 16.24 -3.70
N MET A 38 8.06 15.41 -4.21
CA MET A 38 8.15 14.74 -5.50
C MET A 38 8.09 15.69 -6.71
N PHE A 39 7.34 16.79 -6.56
CA PHE A 39 7.17 17.81 -7.58
C PHE A 39 7.32 19.19 -6.94
N ALA A 40 7.89 20.15 -7.69
CA ALA A 40 7.88 21.54 -7.25
C ALA A 40 6.43 22.03 -7.10
N LYS A 41 6.16 22.86 -6.09
CA LYS A 41 4.80 23.35 -5.76
C LYS A 41 4.09 24.08 -6.91
N ASP A 42 4.85 24.53 -7.91
CA ASP A 42 4.38 25.29 -9.07
C ASP A 42 4.45 24.50 -10.40
N ALA A 43 4.67 23.17 -10.35
CA ALA A 43 4.70 22.35 -11.55
C ALA A 43 3.27 22.08 -12.05
N GLU A 44 2.98 22.35 -13.32
CA GLU A 44 1.79 21.83 -14.00
C GLU A 44 1.89 20.30 -14.05
N ILE A 45 1.05 19.63 -13.26
CA ILE A 45 1.03 18.18 -13.16
C ILE A 45 0.14 17.64 -14.27
N ASP A 46 0.78 17.12 -15.31
CA ASP A 46 0.12 16.52 -16.46
C ASP A 46 0.26 14.99 -16.44
N VAL A 47 -0.63 14.29 -17.15
CA VAL A 47 -0.64 12.82 -17.25
C VAL A 47 0.71 12.26 -17.73
N PRO A 48 1.34 12.79 -18.81
CA PRO A 48 2.63 12.29 -19.28
C PRO A 48 3.75 12.47 -18.26
N LEU A 49 3.71 13.53 -17.44
CA LEU A 49 4.71 13.78 -16.41
C LEU A 49 4.64 12.73 -15.30
N VAL A 50 3.42 12.41 -14.85
CA VAL A 50 3.19 11.38 -13.82
C VAL A 50 3.55 10.00 -14.34
N VAL A 51 3.17 9.66 -15.58
CA VAL A 51 3.55 8.38 -16.20
C VAL A 51 5.07 8.26 -16.33
N LYS A 52 5.76 9.33 -16.76
CA LYS A 52 7.22 9.34 -16.83
C LYS A 52 7.86 9.13 -15.46
N LYS A 53 7.37 9.81 -14.42
CA LYS A 53 7.86 9.59 -13.04
C LYS A 53 7.57 8.19 -12.53
N LEU A 54 6.41 7.63 -12.85
CA LEU A 54 6.10 6.25 -12.53
C LEU A 54 7.12 5.29 -13.17
N SER A 55 7.43 5.44 -14.46
CA SER A 55 8.41 4.59 -15.15
C SER A 55 9.82 4.75 -14.57
N GLU A 56 10.23 5.95 -14.13
CA GLU A 56 11.50 6.16 -13.41
C GLU A 56 11.55 5.37 -12.09
N ILE A 57 10.47 5.42 -11.29
CA ILE A 57 10.38 4.70 -10.01
C ILE A 57 10.37 3.18 -10.23
N VAL A 58 9.63 2.72 -11.24
CA VAL A 58 9.58 1.30 -11.62
C VAL A 58 10.93 0.82 -12.13
N ALA A 59 11.67 1.63 -12.90
CA ALA A 59 13.03 1.32 -13.35
C ALA A 59 14.07 1.28 -12.22
N ALA A 60 13.77 1.88 -11.07
CA ALA A 60 14.59 1.78 -9.87
C ALA A 60 14.31 0.51 -9.04
N ARG A 61 13.22 -0.22 -9.32
CA ARG A 61 12.82 -1.45 -8.61
C ARG A 61 13.88 -2.54 -8.74
N GLY A 62 14.13 -3.27 -7.65
CA GLY A 62 15.05 -4.41 -7.63
C GLY A 62 16.55 -4.06 -7.71
N LYS A 63 16.93 -2.79 -7.84
CA LYS A 63 18.35 -2.38 -7.82
C LYS A 63 18.91 -2.43 -6.39
N LYS A 64 20.16 -2.86 -6.25
CA LYS A 64 20.84 -3.07 -4.95
C LYS A 64 20.88 -1.84 -4.03
N ARG A 65 20.75 -0.63 -4.58
CA ARG A 65 20.80 0.64 -3.85
C ARG A 65 19.44 1.27 -3.58
N THR A 66 18.34 0.62 -3.96
CA THR A 66 16.98 1.17 -3.77
C THR A 66 16.39 0.66 -2.47
N ASP A 67 15.92 1.57 -1.61
CA ASP A 67 15.14 1.22 -0.44
C ASP A 67 13.71 0.86 -0.85
N ARG A 68 13.32 -0.40 -0.59
CA ARG A 68 12.00 -0.95 -0.95
C ARG A 68 10.86 -0.25 -0.21
N ARG A 69 11.09 0.17 1.04
CA ARG A 69 10.08 0.87 1.82
C ARG A 69 9.86 2.27 1.25
N GLN A 70 10.95 3.00 0.96
CA GLN A 70 10.86 4.31 0.32
C GLN A 70 10.19 4.20 -1.05
N GLN A 71 10.45 3.13 -1.81
CA GLN A 71 9.80 2.92 -3.10
C GLN A 71 8.27 2.83 -2.99
N ILE A 72 7.75 2.12 -1.97
CA ILE A 72 6.31 2.04 -1.72
C ILE A 72 5.75 3.39 -1.25
N GLU A 73 6.45 4.09 -0.33
CA GLU A 73 6.07 5.43 0.14
C GLU A 73 5.98 6.42 -1.04
N LEU A 74 6.95 6.39 -1.94
CA LEU A 74 7.00 7.21 -3.15
C LEU A 74 5.80 6.91 -4.08
N LEU A 75 5.47 5.64 -4.31
CA LEU A 75 4.33 5.31 -5.17
C LEU A 75 2.98 5.77 -4.58
N HIS A 76 2.82 5.72 -3.26
CA HIS A 76 1.62 6.26 -2.59
C HIS A 76 1.53 7.78 -2.69
N GLU A 77 2.66 8.50 -2.60
CA GLU A 77 2.70 9.94 -2.83
C GLU A 77 2.34 10.28 -4.28
N LEU A 78 2.85 9.51 -5.25
CA LEU A 78 2.50 9.69 -6.66
C LEU A 78 0.99 9.47 -6.91
N GLN A 79 0.40 8.47 -6.24
CA GLN A 79 -1.04 8.25 -6.27
C GLN A 79 -1.82 9.44 -5.69
N ALA A 80 -1.42 9.94 -4.51
CA ALA A 80 -2.09 11.08 -3.89
C ALA A 80 -2.03 12.34 -4.77
N VAL A 81 -0.91 12.55 -5.47
CA VAL A 81 -0.76 13.63 -6.45
C VAL A 81 -1.67 13.41 -7.65
N ALA A 82 -1.73 12.18 -8.20
CA ALA A 82 -2.60 11.88 -9.34
C ALA A 82 -4.09 12.08 -9.00
N ASP A 83 -4.50 11.70 -7.78
CA ASP A 83 -5.87 11.88 -7.29
C ASP A 83 -6.19 13.37 -7.06
N ALA A 84 -5.24 14.15 -6.50
CA ALA A 84 -5.41 15.59 -6.28
C ALA A 84 -5.58 16.39 -7.57
N HIS A 85 -4.92 15.97 -8.65
CA HIS A 85 -5.02 16.58 -9.98
C HIS A 85 -6.07 15.91 -10.88
N ASN A 86 -6.81 14.93 -10.38
CA ASN A 86 -7.87 14.22 -11.07
C ASN A 86 -7.45 13.70 -12.46
N LEU A 87 -6.26 13.09 -12.55
CA LEU A 87 -5.60 12.63 -13.80
C LEU A 87 -6.30 11.44 -14.48
N GLY A 88 -7.47 11.05 -14.00
CA GLY A 88 -8.30 10.00 -14.57
C GLY A 88 -8.04 8.59 -14.00
N PRO A 89 -9.01 7.68 -14.17
CA PRO A 89 -8.97 6.34 -13.57
C PRO A 89 -7.86 5.46 -14.16
N ALA A 90 -7.49 5.64 -15.42
CA ALA A 90 -6.47 4.83 -16.09
C ALA A 90 -5.08 5.01 -15.44
N VAL A 91 -4.70 6.24 -15.12
CA VAL A 91 -3.45 6.56 -14.43
C VAL A 91 -3.46 5.98 -13.02
N ALA A 92 -4.58 6.14 -12.30
CA ALA A 92 -4.74 5.60 -10.95
C ALA A 92 -4.58 4.08 -10.92
N VAL A 93 -5.20 3.35 -11.86
CA VAL A 93 -5.05 1.89 -12.01
C VAL A 93 -3.59 1.50 -12.25
N LYS A 94 -2.90 2.21 -13.16
CA LYS A 94 -1.50 1.90 -13.47
C LYS A 94 -0.59 2.09 -12.26
N ILE A 95 -0.77 3.17 -11.49
CA ILE A 95 -0.02 3.40 -10.25
C ILE A 95 -0.35 2.30 -9.21
N LYS A 96 -1.62 1.89 -9.07
CA LYS A 96 -2.00 0.81 -8.15
C LYS A 96 -1.32 -0.52 -8.49
N PHE A 97 -1.23 -0.90 -9.77
CA PHE A 97 -0.47 -2.09 -10.18
C PHE A 97 1.02 -2.01 -9.82
N ALA A 98 1.62 -0.82 -9.94
CA ALA A 98 3.01 -0.60 -9.53
C ALA A 98 3.18 -0.73 -8.01
N ILE A 99 2.25 -0.19 -7.21
CA ILE A 99 2.24 -0.33 -5.74
C ILE A 99 2.17 -1.82 -5.36
N ILE A 100 1.21 -2.56 -5.91
CA ILE A 100 1.04 -3.99 -5.63
C ILE A 100 2.30 -4.77 -5.97
N SER A 101 2.90 -4.49 -7.14
CA SER A 101 4.16 -5.11 -7.55
C SER A 101 5.30 -4.81 -6.57
N SER A 102 5.41 -3.56 -6.10
CA SER A 102 6.42 -3.15 -5.11
C SER A 102 6.19 -3.74 -3.72
N ILE A 103 4.93 -4.01 -3.32
CA ILE A 103 4.62 -4.71 -2.06
C ILE A 103 5.09 -6.16 -2.13
N TYR A 104 4.83 -6.86 -3.24
CA TYR A 104 5.36 -8.22 -3.41
C TYR A 104 6.89 -8.27 -3.37
N ASP A 105 7.55 -7.28 -3.95
CA ASP A 105 9.02 -7.20 -3.98
C ASP A 105 9.63 -6.68 -2.66
N TYR A 106 8.81 -6.40 -1.63
CA TYR A 106 9.28 -5.93 -0.32
C TYR A 106 10.22 -6.94 0.35
N ASN A 107 9.88 -8.22 0.26
CA ASN A 107 10.73 -9.29 0.77
C ASN A 107 11.88 -9.57 -0.21
N PRO A 108 13.16 -9.48 0.21
CA PRO A 108 14.30 -9.76 -0.67
C PRO A 108 14.36 -11.21 -1.17
N LYS A 109 13.81 -12.14 -0.38
CA LYS A 109 13.75 -13.55 -0.71
C LYS A 109 12.31 -13.90 -1.05
N VAL A 110 12.11 -14.47 -2.23
CA VAL A 110 10.79 -14.91 -2.70
C VAL A 110 10.27 -16.11 -1.88
N SER A 111 11.15 -16.84 -1.19
CA SER A 111 10.78 -17.98 -0.34
C SER A 111 10.12 -17.59 0.98
N ASP A 112 10.43 -16.41 1.50
CA ASP A 112 10.05 -16.00 2.85
C ASP A 112 8.62 -15.42 2.81
N ALA A 113 7.76 -15.82 3.75
CA ALA A 113 6.39 -15.32 3.74
C ALA A 113 6.35 -13.81 4.01
N MET A 114 5.37 -13.15 3.41
CA MET A 114 5.13 -11.73 3.64
C MET A 114 4.81 -11.44 5.12
N LYS A 115 5.29 -10.32 5.66
CA LYS A 115 4.89 -9.93 7.02
C LYS A 115 3.40 -9.54 7.05
N PRO A 116 2.67 -9.83 8.15
CA PRO A 116 1.23 -9.53 8.26
C PRO A 116 0.84 -8.06 7.96
N GLU A 117 1.72 -7.11 8.29
CA GLU A 117 1.51 -5.69 8.00
C GLU A 117 1.43 -5.40 6.49
N PHE A 118 2.27 -6.06 5.68
CA PHE A 118 2.27 -5.89 4.23
C PHE A 118 1.19 -6.74 3.55
N TRP A 119 0.88 -7.91 4.10
CA TRP A 119 -0.23 -8.75 3.65
C TRP A 119 -1.56 -7.99 3.68
N SER A 120 -1.86 -7.33 4.80
CA SER A 120 -3.09 -6.54 4.95
C SER A 120 -3.14 -5.39 3.94
N LYS A 121 -2.02 -4.69 3.74
CA LYS A 121 -1.90 -3.60 2.76
C LYS A 121 -2.06 -4.11 1.32
N LEU A 122 -1.53 -5.30 1.03
CA LEU A 122 -1.65 -5.95 -0.28
C LEU A 122 -3.11 -6.25 -0.61
N LEU A 123 -3.83 -6.89 0.32
CA LEU A 123 -5.25 -7.23 0.14
C LEU A 123 -6.10 -5.99 -0.13
N VAL A 124 -5.95 -4.95 0.69
CA VAL A 124 -6.65 -3.67 0.50
C VAL A 124 -6.29 -3.02 -0.84
N GLY A 125 -5.02 -3.12 -1.26
CA GLY A 125 -4.56 -2.61 -2.55
C GLY A 125 -5.16 -3.34 -3.74
N ILE A 126 -5.23 -4.68 -3.68
CA ILE A 126 -5.84 -5.53 -4.73
C ILE A 126 -7.33 -5.26 -4.82
N GLU A 127 -8.04 -5.26 -3.69
CA GLU A 127 -9.49 -4.97 -3.63
C GLU A 127 -9.79 -3.59 -4.24
N ALA A 128 -9.07 -2.55 -3.81
CA ALA A 128 -9.24 -1.19 -4.35
C ALA A 128 -8.95 -1.11 -5.86
N THR A 129 -8.02 -1.93 -6.37
CA THR A 129 -7.72 -1.99 -7.80
C THR A 129 -8.86 -2.66 -8.57
N ILE A 130 -9.35 -3.81 -8.10
CA ILE A 130 -10.47 -4.52 -8.73
C ILE A 130 -11.73 -3.65 -8.72
N ASN A 131 -12.05 -3.00 -7.60
CA ASN A 131 -13.20 -2.09 -7.51
C ASN A 131 -13.11 -0.94 -8.52
N LEU A 132 -11.91 -0.40 -8.75
CA LEU A 132 -11.69 0.67 -9.72
C LEU A 132 -11.86 0.17 -11.18
N LEU A 133 -11.40 -1.05 -11.47
CA LEU A 133 -11.63 -1.70 -12.77
C LEU A 133 -13.12 -1.93 -13.03
N LEU A 134 -13.85 -2.45 -12.04
CA LEU A 134 -15.29 -2.73 -12.16
C LEU A 134 -16.14 -1.46 -12.32
N THR A 135 -15.71 -0.35 -11.71
CA THR A 135 -16.41 0.94 -11.79
C THR A 135 -16.16 1.66 -13.13
N THR A 136 -15.13 1.25 -13.88
CA THR A 136 -14.70 1.92 -15.11
C THR A 136 -14.85 1.00 -16.33
N PRO A 137 -16.05 0.89 -16.94
CA PRO A 137 -16.30 -0.07 -18.03
C PRO A 137 -15.52 0.22 -19.32
N ASP A 138 -15.09 1.46 -19.55
CA ASP A 138 -14.33 1.88 -20.73
C ASP A 138 -12.81 1.61 -20.61
N LEU A 139 -12.38 0.93 -19.54
CA LEU A 139 -10.99 0.63 -19.26
C LEU A 139 -10.65 -0.83 -19.60
N THR A 140 -9.76 -0.99 -20.57
CA THR A 140 -9.19 -2.30 -20.91
C THR A 140 -7.81 -2.46 -20.28
N VAL A 141 -7.66 -3.51 -19.47
CA VAL A 141 -6.39 -3.93 -18.90
C VAL A 141 -5.95 -5.24 -19.54
N GLY A 142 -4.69 -5.32 -19.97
CA GLY A 142 -4.15 -6.56 -20.51
C GLY A 142 -2.64 -6.55 -20.61
N GLU A 143 -2.03 -7.73 -20.46
CA GLU A 143 -0.58 -7.92 -20.63
C GLU A 143 -0.12 -7.75 -22.08
N HIS A 144 -1.02 -8.04 -23.03
CA HIS A 144 -0.80 -7.88 -24.47
C HIS A 144 -0.66 -6.42 -24.92
N ILE A 145 -1.05 -5.46 -24.07
CA ILE A 145 -0.90 -4.03 -24.34
C ILE A 145 0.55 -3.67 -24.05
N ILE A 146 1.26 -3.15 -25.04
CA ILE A 146 2.64 -2.65 -24.87
C ILE A 146 2.61 -1.24 -24.28
N GLU A 147 3.68 -0.85 -23.58
CA GLU A 147 3.77 0.45 -22.87
C GLU A 147 3.52 1.65 -23.82
N ASP A 148 3.99 1.58 -25.07
CA ASP A 148 3.79 2.64 -26.07
C ASP A 148 2.35 2.74 -26.62
N THR A 149 1.51 1.73 -26.36
CA THR A 149 0.11 1.68 -26.86
C THR A 149 -0.93 2.00 -25.80
N GLU A 150 -0.47 2.39 -24.62
CA GLU A 150 -1.37 2.78 -23.53
C GLU A 150 -2.03 4.12 -23.82
N VAL A 151 -3.29 4.23 -23.39
CA VAL A 151 -4.12 5.42 -23.56
C VAL A 151 -4.72 5.76 -22.22
N PHE A 152 -4.29 6.89 -21.65
CA PHE A 152 -4.69 7.37 -20.33
C PHE A 152 -5.68 8.54 -20.40
N ASP A 153 -5.58 9.37 -21.45
CA ASP A 153 -6.27 10.66 -21.49
C ASP A 153 -7.70 10.57 -22.03
N LYS A 154 -7.99 9.56 -22.87
CA LYS A 154 -9.27 9.45 -23.59
C LYS A 154 -9.77 8.00 -23.64
N PRO A 155 -11.09 7.77 -23.48
CA PRO A 155 -11.68 6.46 -23.69
C PRO A 155 -11.64 6.07 -25.18
N PRO A 156 -11.51 4.77 -25.52
CA PRO A 156 -11.33 3.65 -24.59
C PRO A 156 -9.93 3.66 -23.97
N TYR A 157 -9.87 3.57 -22.63
CA TYR A 157 -8.62 3.58 -21.91
C TYR A 157 -7.92 2.23 -22.08
N ARG A 158 -6.60 2.27 -22.23
CA ARG A 158 -5.78 1.07 -22.41
C ARG A 158 -4.61 1.13 -21.46
N VAL A 159 -4.54 0.19 -20.53
CA VAL A 159 -3.49 0.14 -19.51
C VAL A 159 -2.85 -1.24 -19.53
N ARG A 160 -1.52 -1.28 -19.55
CA ARG A 160 -0.80 -2.54 -19.43
C ARG A 160 -0.89 -3.03 -18.00
N GLY A 161 -1.33 -4.28 -17.83
CA GLY A 161 -1.43 -4.92 -16.54
C GLY A 161 -2.03 -6.31 -16.64
N CYS A 162 -1.78 -7.14 -15.63
CA CYS A 162 -2.39 -8.46 -15.54
C CYS A 162 -2.94 -8.67 -14.13
N VAL A 163 -4.26 -8.60 -14.01
CA VAL A 163 -4.97 -8.91 -12.75
C VAL A 163 -4.77 -10.38 -12.39
N LEU A 164 -4.79 -11.27 -13.38
CA LEU A 164 -4.62 -12.71 -13.16
C LEU A 164 -3.29 -13.01 -12.45
N THR A 165 -2.16 -12.52 -12.99
CA THR A 165 -0.83 -12.71 -12.38
C THR A 165 -0.76 -12.10 -10.98
N THR A 166 -1.50 -11.01 -10.74
CA THR A 166 -1.56 -10.37 -9.42
C THR A 166 -2.24 -11.29 -8.39
N VAL A 167 -3.31 -11.98 -8.80
CA VAL A 167 -4.04 -12.94 -7.95
C VAL A 167 -3.30 -14.26 -7.79
N GLU A 168 -2.64 -14.77 -8.84
CA GLU A 168 -1.79 -15.96 -8.75
C GLU A 168 -0.67 -15.77 -7.72
N ARG A 169 0.00 -14.62 -7.75
CA ARG A 169 1.01 -14.28 -6.73
C ARG A 169 0.41 -14.13 -5.32
N LEU A 170 -0.86 -13.74 -5.21
CA LEU A 170 -1.55 -13.64 -3.92
C LEU A 170 -1.72 -15.03 -3.31
N ASP A 171 -2.14 -16.00 -4.12
CA ASP A 171 -2.30 -17.40 -3.71
C ASP A 171 -0.96 -18.04 -3.30
N GLU A 172 0.11 -17.76 -4.05
CA GLU A 172 1.46 -18.19 -3.66
C GLU A 172 1.89 -17.64 -2.31
N GLU A 173 1.66 -16.34 -2.05
CA GLU A 173 1.97 -15.71 -0.78
C GLU A 173 1.10 -16.24 0.37
N PHE A 174 -0.19 -16.48 0.12
CA PHE A 174 -1.09 -17.11 1.08
C PHE A 174 -0.59 -18.50 1.48
N THR A 175 -0.16 -19.29 0.50
CA THR A 175 0.40 -20.63 0.72
C THR A 175 1.68 -20.55 1.57
N LYS A 176 2.55 -19.56 1.35
CA LYS A 176 3.76 -19.37 2.19
C LYS A 176 3.41 -19.00 3.62
N LEU A 177 2.44 -18.10 3.81
CA LEU A 177 1.95 -17.71 5.13
C LEU A 177 1.42 -18.90 5.93
N LEU A 178 0.65 -19.79 5.30
CA LEU A 178 0.13 -20.99 5.95
C LEU A 178 1.24 -22.01 6.27
N LYS A 179 2.25 -22.12 5.41
CA LYS A 179 3.40 -23.03 5.63
C LYS A 179 4.30 -22.61 6.80
N GLU A 180 4.39 -21.32 7.09
CA GLU A 180 5.16 -20.81 8.23
C GLU A 180 4.41 -20.94 9.57
N CYS A 181 3.09 -21.12 9.54
CA CYS A 181 2.28 -21.30 10.74
C CYS A 181 2.26 -22.76 11.21
N ASP A 182 2.19 -22.95 12.53
CA ASP A 182 1.89 -24.25 13.11
C ASP A 182 0.42 -24.61 12.79
N PRO A 183 0.15 -25.74 12.09
CA PRO A 183 -1.21 -26.16 11.72
C PRO A 183 -2.13 -26.45 12.92
N HIS A 184 -1.58 -26.60 14.12
CA HIS A 184 -2.35 -26.81 15.35
C HIS A 184 -2.57 -25.51 16.15
N SER A 185 -2.07 -24.37 15.67
CA SER A 185 -2.22 -23.08 16.34
C SER A 185 -3.54 -22.38 16.00
N ASN A 186 -4.04 -21.56 16.93
CA ASN A 186 -5.17 -20.67 16.65
C ASN A 186 -4.84 -19.66 15.54
N GLU A 187 -3.57 -19.26 15.40
CA GLU A 187 -3.13 -18.35 14.34
C GLU A 187 -3.36 -18.93 12.94
N TYR A 188 -3.21 -20.24 12.77
CA TYR A 188 -3.52 -20.90 11.51
C TYR A 188 -5.01 -20.81 11.17
N VAL A 189 -5.89 -20.97 12.18
CA VAL A 189 -7.34 -20.80 12.02
C VAL A 189 -7.67 -19.36 11.68
N ASP A 190 -7.09 -18.39 12.40
CA ASP A 190 -7.32 -16.96 12.17
C ASP A 190 -6.88 -16.52 10.77
N ARG A 191 -5.88 -17.18 10.17
CA ARG A 191 -5.42 -16.90 8.80
C ARG A 191 -6.26 -17.55 7.71
N LEU A 192 -7.05 -18.58 8.03
CA LEU A 192 -7.95 -19.24 7.07
C LEU A 192 -9.28 -18.51 6.88
N VAL A 193 -9.65 -17.66 7.84
CA VAL A 193 -10.92 -16.92 7.88
C VAL A 193 -10.75 -15.52 7.32
#